data_AF-A0A956UKY1-F1
#
_entry.id   AF-A0A956UKY1-F1
#
_cell.length_a   1.000
_cell.length_b   1.000
_cell.length_c   1.000
_cell.angle_alpha   90.00
_cell.angle_beta   90.00
_cell.angle_gamma   90.00
#
_symmetry.space_group_name_H-M   'P 1'
#
loop_
_entity.id
_entity.type
_entity.pdbx_description
1 polymer ?
#
loop_
_entity_poly.entity_id
_entity_poly.type
_entity_poly.pdbx_seq_one_letter_code
_entity_poly.pdbx_strand_id
1 'polypeptide(L)'
;MNRIAAGLITVALLGLAACTDRGDATSSPAVDTLPAPIRRVMERVAEIRGLEPVPHLRAEGVAREDVPELLESLLTDEDRALAVKLTTLYRLLGHFSEDQDYLGVYQSFGAGSILGLYSPAEDTLWVVSEDGSADFNELSGAEESTLAHELVHALQDYHF
;
A
#
# COMPACT_ATOMS: atom_id res chain seq x y z
N MET A 1 -21.73 9.85 68.27
CA MET A 1 -22.36 11.10 68.73
C MET A 1 -23.41 11.51 67.72
N ASN A 2 -24.56 11.94 68.22
CA ASN A 2 -25.80 12.23 67.52
C ASN A 2 -25.89 13.72 67.10
N ARG A 3 -26.84 14.04 66.20
CA ARG A 3 -27.47 15.36 65.87
C ARG A 3 -26.83 16.15 64.69
N ILE A 4 -27.49 16.35 63.53
CA ILE A 4 -28.70 17.15 63.20
C ILE A 4 -28.42 18.65 63.46
N ALA A 5 -28.59 19.66 62.59
CA ALA A 5 -29.21 19.84 61.27
C ALA A 5 -28.85 21.24 60.72
N ALA A 6 -29.34 21.50 59.50
CA ALA A 6 -29.99 22.75 59.06
C ALA A 6 -29.16 23.73 58.23
N GLY A 7 -29.72 24.05 57.05
CA GLY A 7 -29.29 25.17 56.23
C GLY A 7 -29.70 25.06 54.76
N LEU A 8 -31.00 25.09 54.47
CA LEU A 8 -31.52 25.42 53.14
C LEU A 8 -31.14 26.88 52.80
N ILE A 9 -30.73 27.17 51.57
CA ILE A 9 -31.23 28.29 50.74
C ILE A 9 -30.57 28.20 49.35
N THR A 10 -31.43 28.02 48.35
CA THR A 10 -31.16 28.11 46.92
C THR A 10 -30.83 29.55 46.53
N VAL A 11 -29.73 29.77 45.83
CA VAL A 11 -29.50 30.98 45.01
C VAL A 11 -29.35 30.54 43.57
N ALA A 12 -30.21 31.09 42.72
CA ALA A 12 -30.26 30.84 41.29
C ALA A 12 -28.96 31.30 40.61
N LEU A 13 -28.29 30.39 39.92
CA LEU A 13 -27.19 30.68 39.01
C LEU A 13 -27.77 30.86 37.59
N LEU A 14 -27.94 32.12 37.17
CA LEU A 14 -27.76 32.48 35.76
C LEU A 14 -26.26 32.72 35.57
N GLY A 15 -25.60 31.77 34.90
CA GLY A 15 -24.24 31.91 34.45
C GLY A 15 -24.10 31.26 33.08
N LEU A 16 -24.03 32.09 32.03
CA LEU A 16 -23.46 31.67 30.76
C LEU A 16 -22.01 31.26 31.01
N ALA A 17 -21.70 29.99 30.84
CA ALA A 17 -20.33 29.52 30.74
C ALA A 17 -20.29 28.49 29.62
N ALA A 18 -19.55 28.87 28.58
CA ALA A 18 -19.28 28.14 27.37
C ALA A 18 -19.02 26.65 27.66
N CYS A 19 -19.71 25.79 26.93
CA CYS A 19 -19.28 24.41 26.75
C CYS A 19 -17.88 24.47 26.14
N THR A 20 -16.87 24.23 26.97
CA THR A 20 -15.51 23.99 26.53
C THR A 20 -15.54 22.75 25.65
N ASP A 21 -15.32 23.01 24.37
CA ASP A 21 -15.15 22.03 23.32
C ASP A 21 -14.04 21.06 23.77
N ARG A 22 -14.45 19.87 24.16
CA ARG A 22 -13.56 18.83 24.65
C ARG A 22 -12.98 18.20 23.41
N GLY A 23 -11.88 18.82 22.96
CA GLY A 23 -11.03 18.45 21.83
C GLY A 23 -11.50 17.20 21.12
N ASP A 24 -12.27 17.42 20.06
CA ASP A 24 -12.45 16.43 19.02
C ASP A 24 -11.04 16.02 18.60
N ALA A 25 -10.63 14.82 19.01
CA ALA A 25 -9.47 14.18 18.42
C ALA A 25 -9.87 14.02 16.96
N THR A 26 -9.43 14.95 16.14
CA THR A 26 -9.52 14.86 14.70
C THR A 26 -8.76 13.61 14.32
N SER A 27 -9.47 12.49 14.27
CA SER A 27 -9.19 11.39 13.37
C SER A 27 -8.96 12.07 12.03
N SER A 28 -7.70 12.20 11.62
CA SER A 28 -7.40 12.60 10.25
C SER A 28 -8.27 11.69 9.37
N PRO A 29 -9.09 12.22 8.45
CA PRO A 29 -9.87 11.36 7.59
C PRO A 29 -8.87 10.43 6.92
N ALA A 30 -9.08 9.12 7.04
CA ALA A 30 -8.34 8.17 6.22
C ALA A 30 -8.57 8.63 4.78
N VAL A 31 -7.54 9.24 4.18
CA VAL A 31 -7.60 9.60 2.77
C VAL A 31 -7.84 8.27 2.09
N ASP A 32 -8.93 8.19 1.35
CA ASP A 32 -9.26 7.02 0.56
C ASP A 32 -8.17 6.88 -0.53
N THR A 33 -7.10 6.16 -0.21
CA THR A 33 -5.86 6.09 -0.99
C THR A 33 -5.95 5.18 -2.21
N LEU A 34 -6.94 4.30 -2.23
CA LEU A 34 -7.21 3.39 -3.34
C LEU A 34 -8.32 3.95 -4.23
N PRO A 35 -8.08 4.08 -5.54
CA PRO A 35 -9.12 4.34 -6.53
C PRO A 35 -10.28 3.36 -6.36
N ALA A 36 -11.52 3.85 -6.46
CA ALA A 36 -12.72 3.04 -6.21
C ALA A 36 -12.77 1.72 -7.00
N PRO A 37 -12.33 1.64 -8.27
CA PRO A 37 -12.24 0.37 -8.99
C PRO A 37 -11.30 -0.64 -8.33
N ILE A 38 -10.08 -0.22 -7.98
CA ILE A 38 -9.11 -1.10 -7.31
C ILE A 38 -9.62 -1.52 -5.94
N ARG A 39 -10.27 -0.62 -5.20
CA ARG A 39 -10.87 -0.97 -3.91
C ARG A 39 -11.89 -2.11 -4.02
N ARG A 40 -12.76 -2.09 -5.05
CA ARG A 40 -13.71 -3.18 -5.27
C ARG A 40 -13.00 -4.51 -5.54
N VAL A 41 -11.91 -4.48 -6.30
CA VAL A 41 -11.09 -5.69 -6.52
C VAL A 41 -10.47 -6.15 -5.20
N MET A 42 -9.94 -5.23 -4.40
CA MET A 42 -9.35 -5.54 -3.10
C MET A 42 -10.35 -6.19 -2.14
N GLU A 43 -11.53 -5.59 -1.99
CA GLU A 43 -12.62 -6.14 -1.18
C GLU A 43 -12.99 -7.55 -1.64
N ARG A 44 -13.06 -7.77 -2.96
CA ARG A 44 -13.38 -9.07 -3.52
C ARG A 44 -12.29 -10.11 -3.30
N VAL A 45 -11.02 -9.74 -3.48
CA VAL A 45 -9.89 -10.63 -3.21
C VAL A 45 -9.86 -10.98 -1.72
N ALA A 46 -10.03 -10.00 -0.84
CA ALA A 46 -10.07 -10.18 0.60
C ALA A 46 -11.21 -11.13 1.02
N GLU A 47 -12.42 -10.94 0.48
CA GLU A 47 -13.58 -11.81 0.69
C GLU A 47 -13.28 -13.26 0.29
N ILE A 48 -12.72 -13.47 -0.92
CA ILE A 48 -12.36 -14.82 -1.41
C ILE A 48 -11.31 -15.48 -0.52
N ARG A 49 -10.37 -14.69 0.02
CA ARG A 49 -9.30 -15.16 0.91
C ARG A 49 -9.76 -15.33 2.36
N GLY A 50 -10.94 -14.82 2.73
CA GLY A 50 -11.42 -14.82 4.11
C GLY A 50 -10.57 -13.92 5.02
N LEU A 51 -10.05 -12.81 4.48
CA LEU A 51 -9.20 -11.84 5.16
C LEU A 51 -9.84 -10.45 5.15
N GLU A 52 -9.41 -9.57 6.04
CA GLU A 52 -9.81 -8.16 6.01
C GLU A 52 -9.03 -7.39 4.92
N PRO A 53 -9.67 -6.43 4.20
CA PRO A 53 -8.97 -5.55 3.27
C PRO A 53 -7.86 -4.71 3.96
N VAL A 54 -6.81 -4.39 3.22
CA VAL A 54 -5.68 -3.58 3.68
C VAL A 54 -6.12 -2.11 3.76
N PRO A 55 -6.14 -1.48 4.95
CA PRO A 55 -6.77 -0.18 5.16
C PRO A 55 -5.97 1.02 4.65
N HIS A 56 -4.66 0.87 4.36
CA HIS A 56 -3.76 1.98 4.02
C HIS A 56 -3.02 1.82 2.70
N LEU A 57 -3.40 0.82 1.90
CA LEU A 57 -2.80 0.59 0.59
C LEU A 57 -3.06 1.79 -0.33
N ARG A 58 -2.00 2.28 -0.98
CA ARG A 58 -2.06 3.30 -2.04
C ARG A 58 -2.04 2.65 -3.41
N ALA A 59 -2.57 3.33 -4.41
CA ALA A 59 -2.32 2.98 -5.80
C ALA A 59 -1.88 4.21 -6.60
N GLU A 60 -0.78 4.05 -7.33
CA GLU A 60 -0.17 5.12 -8.11
C GLU A 60 0.20 4.62 -9.51
N GLY A 61 0.11 5.51 -10.49
CA GLY A 61 0.55 5.23 -11.85
C GLY A 61 2.05 5.49 -12.00
N VAL A 62 2.73 4.67 -12.79
CA VAL A 62 4.13 4.87 -13.19
C VAL A 62 4.24 4.76 -14.70
N ALA A 63 5.03 5.66 -15.31
CA ALA A 63 5.26 5.59 -16.75
C ALA A 63 6.13 4.38 -17.07
N ARG A 64 5.88 3.76 -18.22
CA ARG A 64 6.62 2.59 -18.72
C ARG A 64 8.12 2.82 -18.71
N GLU A 65 8.54 4.01 -19.12
CA GLU A 65 9.95 4.40 -19.18
C GLU A 65 10.62 4.55 -17.81
N ASP A 66 9.84 4.81 -16.75
CA ASP A 66 10.33 5.01 -15.38
C ASP A 66 10.38 3.70 -14.56
N VAL A 67 9.82 2.61 -15.07
CA VAL A 67 9.82 1.29 -14.38
C VAL A 67 11.22 0.83 -13.96
N PRO A 68 12.28 0.95 -14.79
CA PRO A 68 13.62 0.57 -14.35
C PRO A 68 14.12 1.35 -13.13
N GLU A 69 13.84 2.65 -13.07
CA GLU A 69 14.24 3.50 -11.94
C GLU A 69 13.43 3.19 -10.70
N LEU A 70 12.12 2.96 -10.84
CA LEU A 70 11.26 2.48 -9.75
C LEU A 70 11.76 1.14 -9.19
N LEU A 71 12.07 0.16 -10.05
CA LEU A 71 12.58 -1.12 -9.58
C LEU A 71 13.91 -0.96 -8.83
N GLU A 72 14.80 -0.10 -9.33
CA GLU A 72 16.07 0.20 -8.65
C GLU A 72 15.86 0.87 -7.29
N SER A 73 14.90 1.80 -7.16
CA SER A 73 14.63 2.49 -5.90
C SER A 73 14.03 1.59 -4.84
N LEU A 74 13.34 0.51 -5.24
CA LEU A 74 12.74 -0.47 -4.34
C LEU A 74 13.71 -1.55 -3.84
N LEU A 75 14.92 -1.65 -4.40
CA LEU A 75 15.91 -2.66 -3.99
C LEU A 75 16.59 -2.31 -2.66
N THR A 76 16.52 -3.23 -1.70
CA THR A 76 17.27 -3.15 -0.45
C THR A 76 18.72 -3.63 -0.62
N ASP A 77 19.57 -3.36 0.38
CA ASP A 77 20.93 -3.90 0.44
C ASP A 77 20.94 -5.44 0.47
N GLU A 78 19.93 -6.06 1.09
CA GLU A 78 19.78 -7.51 1.13
C GLU A 78 19.44 -8.08 -0.25
N ASP A 79 18.53 -7.42 -0.99
CA ASP A 79 18.19 -7.81 -2.36
C ASP A 79 19.41 -7.74 -3.28
N ARG A 80 20.21 -6.69 -3.15
CA ARG A 80 21.46 -6.52 -3.90
C ARG A 80 22.46 -7.63 -3.57
N ALA A 81 22.62 -7.96 -2.28
CA ALA A 81 23.49 -9.05 -1.85
C ALA A 81 23.00 -10.41 -2.36
N LEU A 82 21.68 -10.63 -2.39
CA LEU A 82 21.08 -11.83 -2.97
C LEU A 82 21.30 -11.88 -4.48
N ALA A 83 21.13 -10.78 -5.20
CA ALA A 83 21.32 -10.73 -6.65
C ALA A 83 22.76 -11.05 -7.08
N VAL A 84 23.77 -10.71 -6.29
CA VAL A 84 25.16 -11.15 -6.52
C VAL A 84 25.29 -12.67 -6.42
N LYS A 85 24.66 -13.29 -5.42
CA LYS A 85 24.64 -14.76 -5.25
C LYS A 85 23.90 -15.43 -6.41
N LEU A 86 22.75 -14.89 -6.80
CA LEU A 86 21.95 -15.38 -7.92
C LEU A 86 22.70 -15.24 -9.24
N THR A 87 23.40 -14.12 -9.48
CA THR A 87 24.27 -13.94 -10.65
C THR A 87 25.28 -15.07 -10.77
N THR A 88 25.96 -15.40 -9.66
CA THR A 88 26.92 -16.50 -9.62
C THR A 88 26.26 -17.84 -9.93
N LEU A 89 25.12 -18.13 -9.30
CA LEU A 89 24.37 -19.37 -9.52
C LEU A 89 23.91 -19.52 -10.97
N TYR A 90 23.30 -18.49 -11.55
CA TYR A 90 22.77 -18.53 -12.92
C TYR A 90 23.87 -18.65 -13.97
N ARG A 91 25.06 -18.09 -13.74
CA ARG A 91 26.24 -18.33 -14.57
C ARG A 91 26.74 -19.77 -14.47
N LEU A 92 26.81 -20.33 -13.26
CA LEU A 92 27.21 -21.72 -13.04
C LEU A 92 26.25 -22.72 -13.69
N LEU A 93 24.96 -22.42 -13.72
CA LEU A 93 23.94 -23.21 -14.40
C LEU A 93 23.93 -23.00 -15.93
N GLY A 94 24.74 -22.09 -16.46
CA GLY A 94 24.82 -21.80 -17.90
C GLY A 94 23.64 -20.99 -18.44
N HIS A 95 22.87 -20.32 -17.58
CA HIS A 95 21.78 -19.44 -18.00
C HIS A 95 22.25 -18.03 -18.35
N PHE A 96 23.31 -17.55 -17.69
CA PHE A 96 23.89 -16.22 -17.92
C PHE A 96 25.29 -16.31 -18.53
N SER A 97 25.60 -15.40 -19.46
CA SER A 97 26.96 -15.13 -19.92
C SER A 97 27.77 -14.33 -18.88
N GLU A 98 29.08 -14.20 -19.10
CA GLU A 98 30.00 -13.51 -18.17
C GLU A 98 29.67 -12.02 -17.99
N ASP A 99 29.06 -11.39 -18.98
CA ASP A 99 28.64 -9.98 -19.00
C ASP A 99 27.23 -9.76 -18.44
N GLN A 100 26.46 -10.82 -18.18
CA GLN A 100 25.11 -10.73 -17.63
C GLN A 100 25.10 -10.86 -16.11
N ASP A 101 24.38 -9.99 -15.42
CA ASP A 101 24.07 -10.10 -14.00
C ASP A 101 22.56 -10.16 -13.75
N TYR A 102 22.18 -10.65 -12.57
CA TYR A 102 20.79 -10.88 -12.22
C TYR A 102 19.96 -9.61 -12.18
N LEU A 103 20.48 -8.50 -11.64
CA LEU A 103 19.72 -7.25 -11.56
C LEU A 103 19.51 -6.65 -12.96
N GLY A 104 20.55 -6.64 -13.79
CA GLY A 104 20.45 -6.16 -15.17
C GLY A 104 19.41 -6.94 -15.98
N VAL A 105 19.39 -8.27 -15.85
CA VAL A 105 18.38 -9.11 -16.51
C VAL A 105 16.99 -8.86 -15.93
N TYR A 106 16.86 -8.79 -14.60
CA TYR A 106 15.59 -8.53 -13.92
C TYR A 106 14.97 -7.18 -14.33
N GLN A 107 15.77 -6.11 -14.35
CA GLN A 107 15.32 -4.78 -14.75
C GLN A 107 14.93 -4.73 -16.23
N SER A 108 15.72 -5.36 -17.11
CA SER A 108 15.41 -5.43 -18.53
C SER A 108 14.10 -6.19 -18.79
N PHE A 109 13.85 -7.27 -18.06
CA PHE A 109 12.57 -7.98 -18.10
C PHE A 109 11.42 -7.12 -17.58
N GLY A 110 11.64 -6.47 -16.44
CA GLY A 110 10.65 -5.63 -15.76
C GLY A 110 10.14 -4.48 -16.63
N ALA A 111 11.06 -3.78 -17.28
CA ALA A 111 10.76 -2.67 -18.19
C ALA A 111 9.74 -3.04 -19.29
N GLY A 112 9.83 -4.26 -19.81
CA GLY A 112 8.99 -4.70 -20.92
C GLY A 112 7.70 -5.43 -20.54
N SER A 113 7.63 -5.99 -19.32
CA SER A 113 6.63 -7.04 -19.02
C SER A 113 5.75 -6.78 -17.80
N ILE A 114 6.13 -5.87 -16.90
CA ILE A 114 5.35 -5.60 -15.68
C ILE A 114 4.16 -4.71 -16.01
N LEU A 115 2.94 -5.14 -15.68
CA LEU A 115 1.73 -4.30 -15.81
C LEU A 115 1.35 -3.63 -14.49
N GLY A 116 1.81 -4.17 -13.37
CA GLY A 116 1.72 -3.56 -12.05
C GLY A 116 2.56 -4.34 -11.05
N LEU A 117 2.87 -3.74 -9.91
CA LEU A 117 3.56 -4.40 -8.81
C LEU A 117 3.11 -3.83 -7.45
N TYR A 118 2.99 -4.69 -6.44
CA TYR A 118 2.89 -4.25 -5.06
C TYR A 118 4.29 -4.09 -4.43
N SER A 119 4.51 -2.99 -3.73
CA SER A 119 5.70 -2.71 -2.92
C SER A 119 5.37 -2.76 -1.42
N PRO A 120 5.82 -3.78 -0.68
CA PRO A 120 5.73 -3.84 0.79
C PRO A 120 6.45 -2.69 1.48
N ALA A 121 7.55 -2.20 0.91
CA ALA A 121 8.35 -1.15 1.52
C ALA A 121 7.62 0.21 1.54
N GLU A 122 6.64 0.41 0.66
CA GLU A 122 5.96 1.68 0.46
C GLU A 122 4.43 1.60 0.66
N ASP A 123 3.90 0.43 0.99
CA ASP A 123 2.45 0.13 1.02
C ASP A 123 1.73 0.61 -0.25
N THR A 124 2.34 0.39 -1.42
CA THR A 124 1.88 0.97 -2.69
C THR A 124 1.76 -0.06 -3.80
N LEU A 125 0.62 -0.04 -4.47
CA LEU A 125 0.39 -0.72 -5.74
C LEU A 125 0.74 0.23 -6.89
N TRP A 126 1.85 -0.03 -7.56
CA TRP A 126 2.25 0.69 -8.77
C TRP A 126 1.58 0.07 -9.99
N VAL A 127 0.97 0.88 -10.83
CA VAL A 127 0.30 0.44 -12.06
C VAL A 127 0.99 1.08 -13.26
N VAL A 128 1.48 0.23 -14.15
CA VAL A 128 2.30 0.69 -15.27
C VAL A 128 1.40 1.10 -16.42
N SER A 129 1.59 2.33 -16.90
CA SER A 129 0.92 2.87 -18.09
C SER A 129 1.97 3.59 -18.95
N GLU A 130 1.65 3.91 -20.21
CA GLU A 130 2.64 4.49 -21.12
C GLU A 130 3.18 5.85 -20.62
N ASP A 131 2.33 6.68 -20.00
CA ASP A 131 2.68 8.03 -19.54
C ASP A 131 2.54 8.22 -18.01
N GLY A 132 2.30 7.13 -17.27
CA GLY A 132 2.08 7.16 -15.83
C GLY A 132 0.68 7.57 -15.40
N SER A 133 -0.23 7.89 -16.33
CA SER A 133 -1.61 8.25 -16.05
C SER A 133 -2.56 7.05 -16.16
N ALA A 134 -2.35 6.03 -15.32
CA ALA A 134 -3.19 4.83 -15.31
C ALA A 134 -4.69 5.17 -15.11
N ASP A 135 -5.54 4.83 -16.08
CA ASP A 135 -6.99 4.95 -15.93
C ASP A 135 -7.58 3.70 -15.27
N PHE A 136 -7.78 3.79 -13.96
CA PHE A 136 -8.34 2.70 -13.17
C PHE A 136 -9.81 2.37 -13.51
N ASN A 137 -10.51 3.18 -14.30
CA ASN A 137 -11.88 2.91 -14.69
C ASN A 137 -12.00 2.04 -15.96
N GLU A 138 -10.93 1.94 -16.75
CA GLU A 138 -10.91 1.26 -18.05
C GLU A 138 -9.81 0.20 -18.14
N LEU A 139 -9.72 -0.65 -17.12
CA LEU A 139 -8.76 -1.75 -17.10
C LEU A 139 -9.16 -2.85 -18.10
N SER A 140 -8.20 -3.32 -18.90
CA SER A 140 -8.33 -4.56 -19.66
C SER A 140 -8.37 -5.77 -18.74
N GLY A 141 -8.85 -6.92 -19.24
CA GLY A 141 -8.89 -8.15 -18.45
C GLY A 141 -7.50 -8.65 -17.98
N ALA A 142 -6.43 -8.33 -18.73
CA ALA A 142 -5.06 -8.65 -18.33
C ALA A 142 -4.56 -7.77 -17.19
N GLU A 143 -4.91 -6.48 -17.21
CA GLU A 143 -4.60 -5.54 -16.12
C GLU A 143 -5.40 -5.91 -14.88
N GLU A 144 -6.70 -6.17 -14.99
CA GLU A 144 -7.53 -6.58 -13.85
C GLU A 144 -6.99 -7.87 -13.20
N SER A 145 -6.60 -8.87 -14.00
CA SER A 145 -5.99 -10.10 -13.50
C SER A 145 -4.65 -9.83 -12.81
N THR A 146 -3.83 -8.92 -13.35
CA THR A 146 -2.55 -8.54 -12.74
C THR A 146 -2.78 -7.81 -11.42
N LEU A 147 -3.67 -6.82 -11.37
CA LEU A 147 -3.97 -6.11 -10.13
C LEU A 147 -4.54 -7.05 -9.06
N ALA A 148 -5.40 -8.00 -9.43
CA ALA A 148 -5.88 -9.00 -8.49
C ALA A 148 -4.75 -9.87 -7.91
N HIS A 149 -3.73 -10.20 -8.71
CA HIS A 149 -2.53 -10.91 -8.25
C HIS A 149 -1.74 -10.05 -7.25
N GLU A 150 -1.47 -8.78 -7.58
CA GLU A 150 -0.73 -7.88 -6.68
C GLU A 150 -1.48 -7.59 -5.37
N LEU A 151 -2.82 -7.49 -5.42
CA LEU A 151 -3.63 -7.31 -4.22
C LEU A 151 -3.61 -8.55 -3.30
N VAL A 152 -3.39 -9.74 -3.84
CA VAL A 152 -3.09 -10.92 -3.01
C VAL A 152 -1.76 -10.74 -2.29
N HIS A 153 -0.73 -10.21 -2.94
CA HIS A 153 0.55 -9.92 -2.29
C HIS A 153 0.41 -8.88 -1.17
N ALA A 154 -0.35 -7.81 -1.42
CA ALA A 154 -0.66 -6.82 -0.37
C ALA A 154 -1.39 -7.43 0.82
N LEU A 155 -2.38 -8.30 0.57
CA LEU A 155 -3.06 -9.03 1.65
C LEU A 155 -2.11 -9.96 2.41
N GLN A 156 -1.23 -10.67 1.71
CA GLN A 156 -0.29 -11.59 2.36
C GLN A 156 0.65 -10.84 3.29
N ASP A 157 1.24 -9.76 2.81
CA ASP A 157 2.15 -8.90 3.56
C ASP A 157 1.50 -8.27 4.80
N TYR A 158 0.25 -7.81 4.68
CA TYR A 158 -0.46 -7.22 5.82
C TYR A 158 -0.84 -8.26 6.90
N HIS A 159 -1.08 -9.51 6.52
CA HIS A 159 -1.63 -10.53 7.43
C HIS A 159 -0.60 -11.56 7.94
N PHE A 160 0.58 -11.72 7.31
CA PHE A 160 1.56 -12.77 7.62
C PHE A 160 3.01 -12.31 7.57
#